data_AF-A0A1F8FW30-F1
#
_entry.id   AF-A0A1F8FW30-F1
#
_cell.length_a   1.000
_cell.length_b   1.000
_cell.length_c   1.000
_cell.angle_alpha   90.00
_cell.angle_beta   90.00
_cell.angle_gamma   90.00
#
_symmetry.space_group_name_H-M   'P 1'
#
loop_
_entity.id
_entity.type
_entity.pdbx_description
1 polymer ?
#
loop_
_entity_poly.entity_id
_entity_poly.type
_entity_poly.pdbx_seq_one_letter_code
_entity_poly.pdbx_strand_id
1 'polypeptide(L)'
;MNINIDLAEEKKLREELETRRDPESERMKRFLNMPDLSRISGSPINELAQRIIAAPGFKDFDVIQVPEIVPADVSFDLFDFPQDHPARSKSDTYYVDENNILRTHTTVMWNYYLKDQEVKNKMEKGDPVGSLCHGKVYRKDEIDRHHMNVFHQMDGWYLIPKDRKIITIEDLQKVLSDIAVAVFGSGVKYKFNEDKFPYTDPSLEMEIDKGDGKWVEVLGAGVVKGKVLDNHGVDSSKWNGWAFGFGLERLAIISMDLPDIRLLWSNDERVKKQLVLGNKFKEVSKFPPITRDISFVVGKSFIPNNYFDLIRDIGGDLVEEVQLLDKYENADKFGPDKVSYTYRIVYRSNERTLTTEEIDPIQQRIYDETKKQFSAEVR
;
A
#
# COMPACT_ATOMS: atom_id res chain seq x y z
N MET A 1 4.73 -6.32 -23.57
CA MET A 1 4.97 -4.94 -24.06
C MET A 1 4.93 -3.98 -22.89
N ASN A 2 5.49 -2.77 -23.02
CA ASN A 2 5.34 -1.74 -21.99
C ASN A 2 4.20 -0.82 -22.39
N ILE A 3 3.08 -0.86 -21.66
CA ILE A 3 1.91 -0.03 -21.93
C ILE A 3 1.94 1.18 -21.01
N ASN A 4 2.03 2.37 -21.60
CA ASN A 4 1.96 3.64 -20.89
C ASN A 4 0.61 4.30 -21.18
N ILE A 5 -0.20 4.44 -20.15
CA ILE A 5 -1.51 5.08 -20.24
C ILE A 5 -1.36 6.59 -20.34
N ASP A 6 -2.25 7.23 -21.11
CA ASP A 6 -2.36 8.69 -21.15
C ASP A 6 -2.68 9.24 -19.76
N LEU A 7 -1.84 10.17 -19.28
CA LEU A 7 -1.94 10.78 -17.97
C LEU A 7 -2.54 12.19 -18.02
N ALA A 8 -3.21 12.58 -19.12
CA ALA A 8 -3.79 13.91 -19.28
C ALA A 8 -4.75 14.29 -18.14
N GLU A 9 -5.66 13.39 -17.75
CA GLU A 9 -6.60 13.66 -16.64
C GLU A 9 -5.88 13.70 -15.29
N GLU A 10 -4.96 12.78 -15.02
CA GLU A 10 -4.15 12.84 -13.80
C GLU A 10 -3.35 14.14 -13.72
N LYS A 11 -2.77 14.59 -14.83
CA LYS A 11 -2.01 15.85 -14.86
C LYS A 11 -2.90 17.04 -14.49
N LYS A 12 -4.12 17.10 -15.02
CA LYS A 12 -5.10 18.13 -14.68
C LYS A 12 -5.47 18.08 -13.19
N LEU A 13 -5.77 16.89 -12.65
CA LEU A 13 -6.07 16.71 -11.22
C LEU A 13 -4.89 17.11 -10.32
N ARG A 14 -3.66 16.84 -10.75
CA ARG A 14 -2.44 17.30 -10.06
C ARG A 14 -2.33 18.83 -10.09
N GLU A 15 -2.57 19.47 -11.23
CA GLU A 15 -2.56 20.94 -11.35
C GLU A 15 -3.62 21.58 -10.45
N GLU A 16 -4.82 21.00 -10.35
CA GLU A 16 -5.87 21.45 -9.43
C GLU A 16 -5.47 21.27 -7.97
N LEU A 17 -4.90 20.12 -7.61
CA LEU A 17 -4.36 19.84 -6.27
C LEU A 17 -3.29 20.88 -5.88
N GLU A 18 -2.43 21.30 -6.82
CA GLU A 18 -1.40 22.33 -6.61
C GLU A 18 -1.96 23.71 -6.24
N THR A 19 -3.25 23.97 -6.44
CA THR A 19 -3.88 25.25 -6.02
C THR A 19 -4.31 25.26 -4.56
N ARG A 20 -4.53 24.10 -3.95
CA ARG A 20 -4.99 23.94 -2.57
C ARG A 20 -3.84 24.14 -1.56
N ARG A 21 -4.14 24.57 -0.34
CA ARG A 21 -3.14 24.83 0.73
C ARG A 21 -3.54 24.25 2.09
N ASP A 22 -4.58 23.44 2.11
CA ASP A 22 -5.02 22.73 3.33
C ASP A 22 -4.05 21.58 3.67
N PRO A 23 -3.96 21.15 4.96
CA PRO A 23 -3.02 20.11 5.38
C PRO A 23 -3.11 18.80 4.58
N GLU A 24 -4.32 18.38 4.20
CA GLU A 24 -4.52 17.15 3.42
C GLU A 24 -3.95 17.31 2.00
N SER A 25 -4.17 18.46 1.36
CA SER A 25 -3.61 18.75 0.04
C SER A 25 -2.08 18.79 0.04
N GLU A 26 -1.45 19.45 1.01
CA GLU A 26 0.02 19.53 1.11
C GLU A 26 0.64 18.15 1.38
N ARG A 27 -0.05 17.31 2.16
CA ARG A 27 0.33 15.91 2.38
C ARG A 27 0.29 15.10 1.09
N MET A 28 -0.83 15.16 0.35
CA MET A 28 -0.97 14.43 -0.91
C MET A 28 0.07 14.87 -1.95
N LYS A 29 0.37 16.17 -2.06
CA LYS A 29 1.46 16.66 -2.92
C LYS A 29 2.80 16.07 -2.53
N ARG A 30 3.12 16.04 -1.23
CA ARG A 30 4.36 15.43 -0.73
C ARG A 30 4.44 13.95 -1.10
N PHE A 31 3.37 13.19 -0.90
CA PHE A 31 3.30 11.77 -1.23
C PHE A 31 3.47 11.51 -2.74
N LEU A 32 2.79 12.28 -3.58
CA LEU A 32 2.91 12.20 -5.03
C LEU A 32 4.32 12.53 -5.55
N ASN A 33 5.05 13.39 -4.82
CA ASN A 33 6.43 13.75 -5.11
C ASN A 33 7.47 12.80 -4.48
N MET A 34 7.05 11.83 -3.67
CA MET A 34 7.97 10.81 -3.17
C MET A 34 8.49 9.93 -4.33
N PRO A 35 9.78 9.54 -4.26
CA PRO A 35 10.35 8.71 -5.31
C PRO A 35 9.71 7.32 -5.34
N ASP A 36 9.51 6.77 -6.53
CA ASP A 36 9.04 5.40 -6.73
C ASP A 36 10.22 4.43 -6.59
N LEU A 37 10.40 3.84 -5.41
CA LEU A 37 11.46 2.87 -5.12
C LEU A 37 11.38 1.63 -6.00
N SER A 38 10.21 1.28 -6.55
CA SER A 38 10.07 0.17 -7.50
C SER A 38 10.64 0.48 -8.88
N ARG A 39 11.08 1.72 -9.12
CA ARG A 39 11.65 2.21 -10.38
C ARG A 39 13.06 2.80 -10.24
N ILE A 40 13.59 2.88 -9.02
CA ILE A 40 14.94 3.39 -8.76
C ILE A 40 15.96 2.26 -8.89
N SER A 41 16.96 2.46 -9.75
CA SER A 41 18.10 1.53 -9.86
C SER A 41 18.84 1.41 -8.53
N GLY A 42 19.15 0.17 -8.14
CA GLY A 42 19.81 -0.14 -6.86
C GLY A 42 18.87 -0.23 -5.65
N SER A 43 17.58 0.07 -5.83
CA SER A 43 16.57 -0.20 -4.80
C SER A 43 16.23 -1.70 -4.74
N PRO A 44 16.16 -2.32 -3.54
CA PRO A 44 15.68 -3.69 -3.42
C PRO A 44 14.22 -3.85 -3.87
N ILE A 45 13.42 -2.79 -3.82
CA ILE A 45 12.03 -2.79 -4.30
C ILE A 45 11.99 -2.88 -5.83
N ASN A 46 12.89 -2.16 -6.52
CA ASN A 46 13.03 -2.29 -7.97
C ASN A 46 13.55 -3.68 -8.35
N GLU A 47 14.55 -4.19 -7.63
CA GLU A 47 15.08 -5.53 -7.86
C GLU A 47 13.99 -6.61 -7.73
N LEU A 48 13.14 -6.54 -6.69
CA LEU A 48 11.99 -7.44 -6.53
C LEU A 48 11.06 -7.40 -7.74
N ALA A 49 10.64 -6.19 -8.15
CA ALA A 49 9.78 -6.03 -9.31
C ALA A 49 10.41 -6.65 -10.58
N GLN A 50 11.71 -6.42 -10.81
CA GLN A 50 12.41 -6.99 -11.98
C GLN A 50 12.55 -8.51 -11.90
N ARG A 51 12.83 -9.10 -10.73
CA ARG A 51 12.88 -10.55 -10.55
C ARG A 51 11.55 -11.22 -10.91
N ILE A 52 10.44 -10.60 -10.51
CA ILE A 52 9.09 -11.10 -10.81
C ILE A 52 8.79 -10.91 -12.30
N ILE A 53 9.00 -9.73 -12.87
CA ILE A 53 8.78 -9.48 -14.31
C ILE A 53 9.59 -10.46 -15.19
N ALA A 54 10.81 -10.79 -14.77
CA ALA A 54 11.69 -11.71 -15.49
C ALA A 54 11.34 -13.20 -15.26
N ALA A 55 10.38 -13.53 -14.39
CA ALA A 55 10.03 -14.92 -14.13
C ALA A 55 9.43 -15.57 -15.39
N PRO A 56 9.75 -16.85 -15.69
CA PRO A 56 9.35 -17.50 -16.94
C PRO A 56 7.84 -17.48 -17.21
N GLY A 57 7.02 -17.54 -16.16
CA GLY A 57 5.56 -17.51 -16.26
C GLY A 57 4.98 -16.18 -16.76
N PHE A 58 5.76 -15.09 -16.71
CA PHE A 58 5.33 -13.75 -17.12
C PHE A 58 6.02 -13.25 -18.39
N LYS A 59 6.75 -14.12 -19.10
CA LYS A 59 7.47 -13.76 -20.33
C LYS A 59 6.57 -13.06 -21.37
N ASP A 60 5.32 -13.50 -21.48
CA ASP A 60 4.35 -12.97 -22.45
C ASP A 60 3.39 -11.93 -21.84
N PHE A 61 3.61 -11.55 -20.58
CA PHE A 61 2.80 -10.52 -19.92
C PHE A 61 3.22 -9.13 -20.38
N ASP A 62 2.24 -8.24 -20.46
CA ASP A 62 2.47 -6.81 -20.61
C ASP A 62 2.81 -6.19 -19.25
N VAL A 63 3.71 -5.22 -19.22
CA VAL A 63 3.96 -4.41 -18.02
C VAL A 63 3.28 -3.06 -18.25
N ILE A 64 2.27 -2.75 -17.45
CA ILE A 64 1.46 -1.55 -17.59
C ILE A 64 1.74 -0.56 -16.47
N GLN A 65 1.89 0.71 -16.84
CA GLN A 65 1.91 1.82 -15.91
C GLN A 65 0.59 2.58 -15.99
N VAL A 66 -0.05 2.74 -14.83
CA VAL A 66 -1.35 3.41 -14.71
C VAL A 66 -1.25 4.66 -13.84
N PRO A 67 -2.24 5.57 -13.92
CA PRO A 67 -2.27 6.78 -13.11
C PRO A 67 -2.21 6.53 -11.60
N GLU A 68 -1.61 7.45 -10.84
CA GLU A 68 -1.62 7.40 -9.37
C GLU A 68 -2.88 8.02 -8.78
N ILE A 69 -3.45 9.00 -9.48
CA ILE A 69 -4.78 9.57 -9.20
C ILE A 69 -5.80 8.88 -10.10
N VAL A 70 -6.81 8.25 -9.50
CA VAL A 70 -7.84 7.49 -10.22
C VAL A 70 -9.22 7.83 -9.69
N PRO A 71 -10.28 7.72 -10.53
CA PRO A 71 -11.65 7.75 -10.04
C PRO A 71 -11.93 6.67 -8.98
N ALA A 72 -12.69 7.00 -7.94
CA ALA A 72 -13.01 6.10 -6.84
C ALA A 72 -13.86 4.91 -7.32
N ASP A 73 -14.74 5.11 -8.30
CA ASP A 73 -15.53 4.04 -8.94
C ASP A 73 -14.63 3.01 -9.64
N VAL A 74 -13.55 3.46 -10.29
CA VAL A 74 -12.53 2.59 -10.89
C VAL A 74 -11.81 1.78 -9.82
N SER A 75 -11.50 2.35 -8.65
CA SER A 75 -10.83 1.62 -7.57
C SER A 75 -11.73 0.66 -6.79
N PHE A 76 -13.03 0.94 -6.71
CA PHE A 76 -13.93 0.24 -5.79
C PHE A 76 -15.16 -0.37 -6.47
N ASP A 77 -15.93 0.40 -7.25
CA ASP A 77 -17.18 -0.08 -7.87
C ASP A 77 -16.92 -1.18 -8.89
N LEU A 78 -15.93 -0.97 -9.78
CA LEU A 78 -15.57 -1.97 -10.78
C LEU A 78 -15.10 -3.29 -10.15
N PHE A 79 -14.57 -3.23 -8.93
CA PHE A 79 -14.05 -4.36 -8.16
C PHE A 79 -15.05 -4.90 -7.11
N ASP A 80 -16.33 -4.54 -7.23
CA ASP A 80 -17.44 -5.05 -6.40
C ASP A 80 -17.28 -4.78 -4.89
N PHE A 81 -16.59 -3.71 -4.52
CA PHE A 81 -16.56 -3.27 -3.13
C PHE A 81 -17.96 -2.77 -2.73
N PRO A 82 -18.52 -3.18 -1.58
CA PRO A 82 -19.76 -2.58 -1.04
C PRO A 82 -19.62 -1.06 -0.84
N GLN A 83 -20.70 -0.30 -0.98
CA GLN A 83 -20.67 1.18 -0.82
C GLN A 83 -20.27 1.63 0.60
N ASP A 84 -20.58 0.80 1.60
CA ASP A 84 -20.22 0.98 3.01
C ASP A 84 -18.89 0.32 3.40
N HIS A 85 -18.14 -0.21 2.43
CA HIS A 85 -16.87 -0.87 2.69
C HIS A 85 -15.84 0.10 3.31
N PRO A 86 -15.13 -0.27 4.40
CA PRO A 86 -14.17 0.61 5.08
C PRO A 86 -13.12 1.24 4.17
N ALA A 87 -12.58 0.47 3.21
CA ALA A 87 -11.60 0.96 2.23
C ALA A 87 -12.08 2.18 1.41
N ARG A 88 -13.40 2.42 1.27
CA ARG A 88 -13.93 3.62 0.59
C ARG A 88 -13.91 4.86 1.49
N SER A 89 -13.85 4.68 2.79
CA SER A 89 -13.94 5.78 3.76
C SER A 89 -12.77 6.76 3.62
N LYS A 90 -13.04 8.04 3.88
CA LYS A 90 -11.99 9.08 4.03
C LYS A 90 -11.06 8.82 5.22
N SER A 91 -11.39 7.87 6.10
CA SER A 91 -10.49 7.38 7.15
C SER A 91 -9.34 6.53 6.63
N ASP A 92 -9.51 5.86 5.49
CA ASP A 92 -8.59 4.83 5.01
C ASP A 92 -7.99 5.23 3.65
N THR A 93 -8.67 6.12 2.91
CA THR A 93 -8.31 6.53 1.55
C THR A 93 -8.11 8.04 1.44
N TYR A 94 -7.11 8.44 0.65
CA TYR A 94 -6.84 9.84 0.30
C TYR A 94 -7.68 10.27 -0.91
N TYR A 95 -8.61 11.19 -0.67
CA TYR A 95 -9.46 11.77 -1.70
C TYR A 95 -8.87 13.10 -2.18
N VAL A 96 -8.51 13.18 -3.47
CA VAL A 96 -8.03 14.43 -4.06
C VAL A 96 -9.17 15.41 -4.34
N ASP A 97 -10.38 14.90 -4.56
CA ASP A 97 -11.64 15.64 -4.65
C ASP A 97 -12.82 14.72 -4.25
N GLU A 98 -14.06 15.05 -4.63
CA GLU A 98 -15.24 14.24 -4.30
C GLU A 98 -15.29 12.86 -4.99
N ASN A 99 -14.63 12.72 -6.15
CA ASN A 99 -14.74 11.56 -7.03
C ASN A 99 -13.41 10.85 -7.26
N ASN A 100 -12.27 11.49 -7.01
CA ASN A 100 -10.94 10.97 -7.32
C ASN A 100 -10.13 10.73 -6.05
N ILE A 101 -9.30 9.68 -6.09
CA ILE A 101 -8.46 9.25 -4.99
C ILE A 101 -7.01 9.08 -5.44
N LEU A 102 -6.08 9.11 -4.49
CA LEU A 102 -4.80 8.43 -4.68
C LEU A 102 -5.07 6.92 -4.60
N ARG A 103 -4.68 6.16 -5.63
CA ARG A 103 -5.01 4.73 -5.72
C ARG A 103 -4.53 3.94 -4.49
N THR A 104 -5.39 3.07 -3.98
CA THR A 104 -5.08 2.20 -2.82
C THR A 104 -4.44 0.88 -3.24
N HIS A 105 -4.49 0.53 -4.53
CA HIS A 105 -3.95 -0.68 -5.12
C HIS A 105 -3.62 -0.52 -6.61
N THR A 106 -2.70 -1.35 -7.12
CA THR A 106 -2.36 -1.39 -8.56
C THR A 106 -3.31 -2.25 -9.38
N THR A 107 -4.24 -2.99 -8.75
CA THR A 107 -5.28 -3.77 -9.42
C THR A 107 -6.14 -2.93 -10.37
N VAL A 108 -6.29 -1.61 -10.09
CA VAL A 108 -6.92 -0.62 -11.00
C VAL A 108 -6.42 -0.71 -12.45
N MET A 109 -5.24 -1.31 -12.67
CA MET A 109 -4.73 -1.61 -14.00
C MET A 109 -5.71 -2.33 -14.92
N TRP A 110 -6.65 -3.14 -14.41
CA TRP A 110 -7.57 -3.91 -15.25
C TRP A 110 -8.41 -3.01 -16.16
N ASN A 111 -8.96 -1.93 -15.59
CA ASN A 111 -9.75 -0.94 -16.30
C ASN A 111 -8.97 -0.26 -17.44
N TYR A 112 -7.67 -0.01 -17.23
CA TYR A 112 -6.83 0.63 -18.23
C TYR A 112 -6.31 -0.38 -19.27
N TYR A 113 -5.89 -1.56 -18.84
CA TYR A 113 -5.38 -2.64 -19.70
C TYR A 113 -6.43 -3.10 -20.71
N LEU A 114 -7.68 -3.30 -20.26
CA LEU A 114 -8.77 -3.70 -21.15
C LEU A 114 -9.21 -2.62 -22.15
N LYS A 115 -8.87 -1.35 -21.90
CA LYS A 115 -9.19 -0.25 -22.81
C LYS A 115 -8.18 -0.12 -23.95
N ASP A 116 -6.98 -0.67 -23.77
CA ASP A 116 -5.93 -0.69 -24.78
C ASP A 116 -6.38 -1.42 -26.06
N GLN A 117 -6.11 -0.82 -27.22
CA GLN A 117 -6.61 -1.32 -28.49
C GLN A 117 -5.92 -2.62 -28.92
N GLU A 118 -4.64 -2.81 -28.60
CA GLU A 118 -3.93 -4.05 -28.93
C GLU A 118 -4.44 -5.20 -28.06
N VAL A 119 -4.72 -4.93 -26.78
CA VAL A 119 -5.33 -5.92 -25.85
C VAL A 119 -6.71 -6.33 -26.35
N LYS A 120 -7.57 -5.37 -26.73
CA LYS A 120 -8.89 -5.67 -27.32
C LYS A 120 -8.77 -6.55 -28.56
N ASN A 121 -7.85 -6.20 -29.47
CA ASN A 121 -7.63 -6.98 -30.70
C ASN A 121 -7.15 -8.41 -30.42
N LYS A 122 -6.35 -8.65 -29.35
CA LYS A 122 -5.95 -9.99 -28.92
C LYS A 122 -7.17 -10.76 -28.38
N MET A 123 -7.97 -10.13 -27.53
CA MET A 123 -9.16 -10.76 -26.96
C MET A 123 -10.22 -11.10 -28.03
N GLU A 124 -10.43 -10.24 -29.03
CA GLU A 124 -11.35 -10.53 -30.15
C GLU A 124 -10.94 -11.78 -30.96
N LYS A 125 -9.64 -12.07 -31.03
CA LYS A 125 -9.09 -13.31 -31.64
C LYS A 125 -9.13 -14.51 -30.70
N GLY A 126 -9.56 -14.32 -29.46
CA GLY A 126 -9.56 -15.34 -28.42
C GLY A 126 -8.17 -15.64 -27.85
N ASP A 127 -7.20 -14.74 -27.99
CA ASP A 127 -5.86 -14.95 -27.44
C ASP A 127 -5.81 -14.57 -25.95
N PRO A 128 -5.12 -15.36 -25.09
CA PRO A 128 -4.96 -15.02 -23.69
C PRO A 128 -4.24 -13.68 -23.54
N VAL A 129 -4.61 -12.92 -22.52
CA VAL A 129 -4.01 -11.63 -22.19
C VAL A 129 -3.60 -11.62 -20.73
N GLY A 130 -2.52 -10.92 -20.42
CA GLY A 130 -1.99 -10.85 -19.07
C GLY A 130 -1.14 -9.62 -18.86
N SER A 131 -1.25 -9.02 -17.68
CA SER A 131 -0.54 -7.80 -17.33
C SER A 131 0.03 -7.85 -15.92
N LEU A 132 1.17 -7.20 -15.73
CA LEU A 132 1.74 -6.84 -14.45
C LEU A 132 1.72 -5.31 -14.30
N CYS A 133 1.39 -4.80 -13.13
CA CYS A 133 1.52 -3.39 -12.79
C CYS A 133 2.26 -3.26 -11.47
N HIS A 134 3.20 -2.33 -11.38
CA HIS A 134 3.83 -1.99 -10.12
C HIS A 134 4.06 -0.48 -9.99
N GLY A 135 4.04 -0.01 -8.75
CA GLY A 135 4.29 1.39 -8.40
C GLY A 135 3.73 1.75 -7.04
N LYS A 136 3.80 3.05 -6.72
CA LYS A 136 3.30 3.58 -5.45
C LYS A 136 1.79 3.40 -5.34
N VAL A 137 1.34 3.12 -4.12
CA VAL A 137 -0.05 3.10 -3.66
C VAL A 137 -0.13 3.82 -2.32
N TYR A 138 -1.33 4.26 -1.97
CA TYR A 138 -1.54 5.22 -0.89
C TYR A 138 -2.65 4.76 0.04
N ARG A 139 -2.37 4.69 1.34
CA ARG A 139 -3.35 4.31 2.37
C ARG A 139 -3.16 5.14 3.63
N LYS A 140 -4.27 5.50 4.27
CA LYS A 140 -4.25 6.04 5.64
C LYS A 140 -4.17 4.85 6.59
N ASP A 141 -3.13 4.82 7.41
CA ASP A 141 -2.83 3.67 8.26
C ASP A 141 -2.10 4.13 9.53
N GLU A 142 -1.90 3.20 10.46
CA GLU A 142 -1.17 3.41 11.70
C GLU A 142 0.32 3.74 11.45
N ILE A 143 0.96 4.35 12.45
CA ILE A 143 2.40 4.62 12.43
C ILE A 143 3.08 3.56 13.26
N ASP A 144 3.69 2.59 12.58
CA ASP A 144 4.58 1.63 13.20
C ASP A 144 5.77 1.30 12.27
N ARG A 145 6.48 0.22 12.62
CA ARG A 145 7.69 -0.23 11.93
C ARG A 145 7.41 -1.01 10.63
N HIS A 146 6.14 -1.29 10.33
CA HIS A 146 5.71 -2.09 9.19
C HIS A 146 4.76 -1.33 8.24
N HIS A 147 4.18 -0.22 8.69
CA HIS A 147 3.20 0.56 7.95
C HIS A 147 3.73 1.94 7.53
N MET A 148 3.46 2.29 6.28
CA MET A 148 3.70 3.60 5.70
C MET A 148 2.53 4.01 4.83
N ASN A 149 2.23 5.31 4.80
CA ASN A 149 1.14 5.83 3.98
C ASN A 149 1.40 5.71 2.48
N VAL A 150 2.67 5.63 2.09
CA VAL A 150 3.12 5.42 0.72
C VAL A 150 4.01 4.18 0.71
N PHE A 151 3.59 3.19 -0.06
CA PHE A 151 4.32 1.94 -0.26
C PHE A 151 4.09 1.47 -1.70
N HIS A 152 4.69 0.36 -2.10
CA HIS A 152 4.64 -0.13 -3.47
C HIS A 152 3.92 -1.47 -3.54
N GLN A 153 3.01 -1.59 -4.50
CA GLN A 153 2.43 -2.87 -4.86
C GLN A 153 2.93 -3.35 -6.21
N MET A 154 2.86 -4.67 -6.38
CA MET A 154 2.82 -5.30 -7.69
C MET A 154 1.58 -6.18 -7.77
N ASP A 155 0.80 -5.97 -8.82
CA ASP A 155 -0.39 -6.75 -9.14
C ASP A 155 -0.20 -7.46 -10.48
N GLY A 156 -0.71 -8.68 -10.55
CA GLY A 156 -0.71 -9.50 -11.76
C GLY A 156 -2.11 -9.99 -12.08
N TRP A 157 -2.42 -10.02 -13.37
CA TRP A 157 -3.72 -10.45 -13.85
C TRP A 157 -3.60 -11.21 -15.16
N TYR A 158 -4.39 -12.26 -15.29
CA TYR A 158 -4.39 -13.13 -16.47
C TYR A 158 -5.81 -13.49 -16.85
N LEU A 159 -6.13 -13.41 -18.14
CA LEU A 159 -7.38 -13.86 -18.72
C LEU A 159 -7.13 -14.84 -19.87
N ILE A 160 -7.98 -15.87 -19.94
CA ILE A 160 -8.01 -16.85 -21.01
C ILE A 160 -9.48 -17.19 -21.35
N PRO A 161 -9.78 -17.56 -22.62
CA PRO A 161 -11.08 -18.12 -22.93
C PRO A 161 -11.33 -19.46 -22.23
N LYS A 162 -12.56 -19.65 -21.74
CA LYS A 162 -12.98 -20.85 -21.01
C LYS A 162 -12.92 -22.12 -21.86
N ASP A 163 -13.13 -22.00 -23.16
CA ASP A 163 -13.01 -23.12 -24.11
C ASP A 163 -11.56 -23.58 -24.32
N ARG A 164 -10.59 -22.68 -24.11
CA ARG A 164 -9.16 -23.02 -24.07
C ARG A 164 -8.79 -23.64 -22.72
N LYS A 165 -9.20 -23.03 -21.60
CA LYS A 165 -8.94 -23.57 -20.26
C LYS A 165 -9.87 -22.98 -19.19
N ILE A 166 -10.35 -23.84 -18.28
CA ILE A 166 -10.94 -23.39 -17.03
C ILE A 166 -9.82 -23.22 -15.99
N ILE A 167 -9.47 -21.98 -15.65
CA ILE A 167 -8.59 -21.60 -14.55
C ILE A 167 -9.16 -22.10 -13.23
N THR A 168 -8.32 -22.78 -12.46
CA THR A 168 -8.62 -23.23 -11.10
C THR A 168 -7.73 -22.53 -10.08
N ILE A 169 -8.00 -22.76 -8.79
CA ILE A 169 -7.16 -22.20 -7.72
C ILE A 169 -5.76 -22.82 -7.73
N GLU A 170 -5.61 -24.07 -8.15
CA GLU A 170 -4.33 -24.76 -8.28
C GLU A 170 -3.44 -24.13 -9.36
N ASP A 171 -4.03 -23.65 -10.46
CA ASP A 171 -3.30 -22.90 -11.48
C ASP A 171 -2.68 -21.63 -10.89
N LEU A 172 -3.46 -20.90 -10.08
CA LEU A 172 -2.98 -19.71 -9.40
C LEU A 172 -1.93 -20.05 -8.33
N GLN A 173 -2.15 -21.08 -7.53
CA GLN A 173 -1.17 -21.53 -6.53
C GLN A 173 0.18 -21.82 -7.17
N LYS A 174 0.21 -22.46 -8.35
CA LYS A 174 1.45 -22.68 -9.09
C LYS A 174 2.14 -21.36 -9.46
N VAL A 175 1.39 -20.37 -9.95
CA VAL A 175 1.94 -19.05 -10.27
C VAL A 175 2.54 -18.38 -9.03
N LEU A 176 1.84 -18.44 -7.90
CA LEU A 176 2.30 -17.84 -6.65
C LEU A 176 3.53 -18.55 -6.06
N SER A 177 3.59 -19.88 -6.18
CA SER A 177 4.78 -20.68 -5.86
C SER A 177 5.99 -20.25 -6.70
N ASP A 178 5.79 -20.05 -8.01
CA ASP A 178 6.85 -19.60 -8.92
C ASP A 178 7.34 -18.19 -8.54
N ILE A 179 6.43 -17.29 -8.11
CA ILE A 179 6.78 -15.96 -7.56
C ILE A 179 7.59 -16.10 -6.26
N ALA A 180 7.15 -16.93 -5.32
CA ALA A 180 7.85 -17.13 -4.05
C ALA A 180 9.29 -17.61 -4.29
N VAL A 181 9.48 -18.54 -5.23
CA VAL A 181 10.81 -19.03 -5.63
C VAL A 181 11.63 -17.95 -6.31
N ALA A 182 11.04 -17.13 -7.18
CA ALA A 182 11.75 -16.01 -7.84
C ALA A 182 12.24 -14.95 -6.84
N VAL A 183 11.47 -14.71 -5.78
CA VAL A 183 11.77 -13.71 -4.74
C VAL A 183 12.76 -14.24 -3.71
N PHE A 184 12.48 -15.41 -3.12
CA PHE A 184 13.18 -15.93 -1.95
C PHE A 184 14.15 -17.09 -2.26
N GLY A 185 14.17 -17.58 -3.50
CA GLY A 185 14.96 -18.73 -3.92
C GLY A 185 14.26 -20.07 -3.70
N SER A 186 14.86 -21.15 -4.19
CA SER A 186 14.26 -22.49 -4.22
C SER A 186 14.07 -23.15 -2.84
N GLY A 187 14.72 -22.63 -1.79
CA GLY A 187 14.59 -23.12 -0.42
C GLY A 187 13.43 -22.52 0.37
N VAL A 188 12.65 -21.62 -0.24
CA VAL A 188 11.52 -20.96 0.42
C VAL A 188 10.47 -21.96 0.86
N LYS A 189 9.91 -21.75 2.06
CA LYS A 189 8.73 -22.46 2.53
C LYS A 189 7.56 -21.49 2.52
N TYR A 190 6.47 -21.92 1.91
CA TYR A 190 5.21 -21.19 1.82
C TYR A 190 4.04 -22.13 2.12
N LYS A 191 2.91 -21.54 2.50
CA LYS A 191 1.61 -22.22 2.58
C LYS A 191 0.53 -21.28 2.07
N PHE A 192 -0.60 -21.86 1.64
CA PHE A 192 -1.77 -21.13 1.22
C PHE A 192 -2.89 -21.31 2.24
N ASN A 193 -3.61 -20.24 2.56
CA ASN A 193 -4.83 -20.31 3.36
C ASN A 193 -5.99 -19.71 2.54
N GLU A 194 -7.22 -20.17 2.83
CA GLU A 194 -8.42 -19.58 2.26
C GLU A 194 -8.66 -18.18 2.83
N ASP A 195 -9.08 -17.26 1.98
CA ASP A 195 -9.46 -15.91 2.38
C ASP A 195 -10.66 -15.42 1.54
N LYS A 196 -11.09 -14.16 1.67
CA LYS A 196 -12.20 -13.55 0.94
C LYS A 196 -11.88 -12.14 0.49
N PHE A 197 -11.82 -11.93 -0.82
CA PHE A 197 -11.75 -10.60 -1.42
C PHE A 197 -13.04 -10.23 -2.18
N PRO A 198 -13.36 -8.92 -2.31
CA PRO A 198 -14.53 -8.48 -3.06
C PRO A 198 -14.53 -8.94 -4.52
N TYR A 199 -13.37 -9.06 -5.16
CA TYR A 199 -13.26 -9.31 -6.61
C TYR A 199 -12.79 -10.70 -7.05
N THR A 200 -12.50 -11.61 -6.12
CA THR A 200 -12.08 -12.99 -6.42
C THR A 200 -12.84 -14.04 -5.62
N ASP A 201 -13.10 -15.20 -6.23
CA ASP A 201 -13.74 -16.37 -5.61
C ASP A 201 -13.46 -17.63 -6.45
N PRO A 202 -12.81 -18.68 -5.90
CA PRO A 202 -12.20 -18.72 -4.57
C PRO A 202 -11.03 -17.72 -4.42
N SER A 203 -10.80 -17.30 -3.19
CA SER A 203 -9.70 -16.41 -2.78
C SER A 203 -8.75 -17.13 -1.82
N LEU A 204 -7.48 -16.74 -1.85
CA LEU A 204 -6.46 -17.24 -0.95
C LEU A 204 -5.44 -16.16 -0.59
N GLU A 205 -4.74 -16.41 0.48
CA GLU A 205 -3.52 -15.71 0.88
C GLU A 205 -2.32 -16.68 0.84
N MET A 206 -1.11 -16.12 0.73
CA MET A 206 0.12 -16.89 0.88
C MET A 206 0.92 -16.37 2.07
N GLU A 207 1.38 -17.28 2.92
CA GLU A 207 2.30 -16.99 4.00
C GLU A 207 3.69 -17.55 3.70
N ILE A 208 4.73 -16.83 4.13
CA ILE A 208 6.16 -17.22 4.00
C ILE A 208 6.75 -17.47 5.38
N ASP A 209 7.49 -18.58 5.53
CA ASP A 209 8.26 -18.88 6.75
C ASP A 209 9.50 -17.97 6.82
N LYS A 210 9.65 -17.24 7.92
CA LYS A 210 10.85 -16.44 8.22
C LYS A 210 12.06 -17.27 8.65
N GLY A 211 11.90 -18.58 8.81
CA GLY A 211 12.95 -19.52 9.24
C GLY A 211 13.09 -19.64 10.77
N ASP A 212 12.33 -18.87 11.54
CA ASP A 212 12.20 -18.98 13.00
C ASP A 212 10.87 -19.64 13.41
N GLY A 213 10.14 -20.23 12.45
CA GLY A 213 8.81 -20.82 12.66
C GLY A 213 7.68 -19.79 12.65
N LYS A 214 7.98 -18.50 12.44
CA LYS A 214 6.96 -17.48 12.21
C LYS A 214 6.63 -17.40 10.73
N TRP A 215 5.34 -17.38 10.47
CA TRP A 215 4.79 -17.22 9.15
C TRP A 215 4.23 -15.81 8.99
N VAL A 216 4.45 -15.22 7.83
CA VAL A 216 4.00 -13.85 7.53
C VAL A 216 3.23 -13.87 6.23
N GLU A 217 2.01 -13.35 6.26
CA GLU A 217 1.19 -13.11 5.07
C GLU A 217 1.89 -12.11 4.14
N VAL A 218 1.98 -12.47 2.86
CA VAL A 218 2.69 -11.64 1.86
C VAL A 218 1.82 -11.18 0.71
N LEU A 219 0.69 -11.82 0.46
CA LEU A 219 -0.18 -11.51 -0.69
C LEU A 219 -1.60 -12.01 -0.49
N GLY A 220 -2.51 -11.35 -1.21
CA GLY A 220 -3.87 -11.83 -1.49
C GLY A 220 -4.02 -12.13 -2.98
N ALA A 221 -4.76 -13.19 -3.32
CA ALA A 221 -4.98 -13.62 -4.69
C ALA A 221 -6.28 -14.41 -4.84
N GLY A 222 -6.73 -14.63 -6.07
CA GLY A 222 -7.82 -15.55 -6.31
C GLY A 222 -8.23 -15.69 -7.78
N VAL A 223 -9.21 -16.56 -8.01
CA VAL A 223 -9.88 -16.69 -9.31
C VAL A 223 -10.83 -15.52 -9.48
N VAL A 224 -10.81 -14.87 -10.64
CA VAL A 224 -11.59 -13.63 -10.85
C VAL A 224 -13.09 -13.94 -10.88
N LYS A 225 -13.88 -13.16 -10.10
CA LYS A 225 -15.35 -13.26 -10.12
C LYS A 225 -15.90 -12.85 -11.48
N GLY A 226 -16.86 -13.62 -12.00
CA GLY A 226 -17.53 -13.30 -13.26
C GLY A 226 -18.17 -11.91 -13.27
N LYS A 227 -18.84 -11.52 -12.18
CA LYS A 227 -19.44 -10.17 -12.03
C LYS A 227 -18.42 -9.05 -12.20
N VAL A 228 -17.18 -9.23 -11.73
CA VAL A 228 -16.12 -8.22 -11.88
C VAL A 228 -15.63 -8.14 -13.31
N LEU A 229 -15.54 -9.28 -14.02
CA LEU A 229 -15.27 -9.28 -15.47
C LEU A 229 -16.36 -8.50 -16.22
N ASP A 230 -17.62 -8.76 -15.89
CA ASP A 230 -18.76 -8.09 -16.54
C ASP A 230 -18.76 -6.57 -16.26
N ASN A 231 -18.43 -6.15 -15.02
CA ASN A 231 -18.24 -4.74 -14.67
C ASN A 231 -17.17 -4.05 -15.54
N HIS A 232 -16.15 -4.81 -15.96
CA HIS A 232 -15.07 -4.33 -16.83
C HIS A 232 -15.36 -4.54 -18.34
N GLY A 233 -16.58 -4.99 -18.70
CA GLY A 233 -16.97 -5.20 -20.09
C GLY A 233 -16.42 -6.49 -20.71
N VAL A 234 -15.94 -7.43 -19.90
CA VAL A 234 -15.46 -8.75 -20.35
C VAL A 234 -16.54 -9.79 -20.10
N ASP A 235 -17.01 -10.47 -21.16
CA ASP A 235 -18.05 -11.50 -21.08
C ASP A 235 -17.61 -12.68 -20.21
N SER A 236 -18.10 -12.71 -18.97
CA SER A 236 -17.75 -13.72 -17.98
C SER A 236 -18.26 -15.12 -18.33
N SER A 237 -19.14 -15.27 -19.31
CA SER A 237 -19.55 -16.58 -19.83
C SER A 237 -18.47 -17.20 -20.72
N LYS A 238 -17.62 -16.38 -21.34
CA LYS A 238 -16.56 -16.81 -22.29
C LYS A 238 -15.15 -16.74 -21.71
N TRP A 239 -14.91 -15.84 -20.77
CA TRP A 239 -13.58 -15.60 -20.21
C TRP A 239 -13.51 -15.95 -18.73
N ASN A 240 -12.31 -16.32 -18.28
CA ASN A 240 -11.97 -16.48 -16.87
C ASN A 240 -10.48 -16.21 -16.66
N GLY A 241 -10.07 -16.18 -15.41
CA GLY A 241 -8.73 -15.74 -15.06
C GLY A 241 -8.42 -15.85 -13.58
N TRP A 242 -7.20 -15.46 -13.25
CA TRP A 242 -6.74 -15.29 -11.88
C TRP A 242 -6.10 -13.92 -11.72
N ALA A 243 -6.00 -13.47 -10.47
CA ALA A 243 -5.28 -12.26 -10.12
C ALA A 243 -4.55 -12.43 -8.79
N PHE A 244 -3.48 -11.66 -8.61
CA PHE A 244 -2.76 -11.53 -7.36
C PHE A 244 -2.31 -10.09 -7.13
N GLY A 245 -2.09 -9.72 -5.87
CA GLY A 245 -1.48 -8.45 -5.50
C GLY A 245 -0.71 -8.55 -4.18
N PHE A 246 0.43 -7.86 -4.10
CA PHE A 246 1.24 -7.83 -2.88
C PHE A 246 2.04 -6.55 -2.72
N GLY A 247 2.36 -6.22 -1.46
CA GLY A 247 3.28 -5.15 -1.12
C GLY A 247 4.73 -5.58 -1.32
N LEU A 248 5.49 -4.82 -2.11
CA LEU A 248 6.91 -5.10 -2.36
C LEU A 248 7.75 -4.87 -1.09
N GLU A 249 7.37 -3.93 -0.23
CA GLU A 249 8.02 -3.68 1.06
C GLU A 249 7.94 -4.90 1.97
N ARG A 250 6.79 -5.58 2.03
CA ARG A 250 6.62 -6.79 2.86
C ARG A 250 7.60 -7.88 2.42
N LEU A 251 7.74 -8.10 1.11
CA LEU A 251 8.69 -9.06 0.55
C LEU A 251 10.14 -8.66 0.85
N ALA A 252 10.48 -7.38 0.71
CA ALA A 252 11.81 -6.86 1.01
C ALA A 252 12.17 -7.02 2.50
N ILE A 253 11.22 -6.67 3.39
CA ILE A 253 11.35 -6.81 4.84
C ILE A 253 11.61 -8.26 5.24
N ILE A 254 10.86 -9.21 4.67
CA ILE A 254 11.07 -10.65 4.95
C ILE A 254 12.42 -11.11 4.40
N SER A 255 12.75 -10.75 3.16
CA SER A 255 13.97 -11.17 2.46
C SER A 255 15.24 -10.74 3.20
N MET A 256 15.22 -9.55 3.79
CA MET A 256 16.38 -8.95 4.46
C MET A 256 16.28 -8.95 6.00
N ASP A 257 15.19 -9.48 6.57
CA ASP A 257 14.86 -9.36 8.01
C ASP A 257 14.94 -7.91 8.50
N LEU A 258 14.39 -6.97 7.72
CA LEU A 258 14.43 -5.55 8.07
C LEU A 258 13.60 -5.31 9.33
N PRO A 259 14.15 -4.62 10.35
CA PRO A 259 13.42 -4.35 11.57
C PRO A 259 12.50 -3.12 11.45
N ASP A 260 12.60 -2.35 10.37
CA ASP A 260 11.83 -1.11 10.16
C ASP A 260 11.71 -0.78 8.67
N ILE A 261 10.50 -0.55 8.19
CA ILE A 261 10.18 -0.19 6.80
C ILE A 261 10.86 1.12 6.36
N ARG A 262 11.09 2.08 7.27
CA ARG A 262 11.73 3.37 6.96
C ARG A 262 13.17 3.20 6.48
N LEU A 263 13.83 2.07 6.76
CA LEU A 263 15.18 1.78 6.28
C LEU A 263 15.26 1.71 4.75
N LEU A 264 14.16 1.34 4.07
CA LEU A 264 14.09 1.33 2.60
C LEU A 264 14.21 2.74 1.99
N TRP A 265 13.96 3.78 2.80
CA TRP A 265 14.03 5.19 2.41
C TRP A 265 15.26 5.90 2.96
N SER A 266 16.15 5.21 3.69
CA SER A 266 17.31 5.83 4.32
C SER A 266 18.38 6.26 3.31
N ASN A 267 18.98 7.42 3.57
CA ASN A 267 20.14 7.91 2.83
C ASN A 267 21.48 7.53 3.48
N ASP A 268 21.47 6.83 4.62
CA ASP A 268 22.67 6.36 5.30
C ASP A 268 23.36 5.26 4.49
N GLU A 269 24.59 5.55 4.04
CA GLU A 269 25.40 4.60 3.26
C GLU A 269 25.69 3.29 4.00
N ARG A 270 25.66 3.27 5.34
CA ARG A 270 25.81 2.05 6.15
C ARG A 270 24.55 1.17 6.07
N VAL A 271 23.38 1.77 5.89
CA VAL A 271 22.09 1.09 5.66
C VAL A 271 22.01 0.64 4.20
N LYS A 272 22.20 1.56 3.25
CA LYS A 272 22.07 1.31 1.81
C LYS A 272 22.92 0.15 1.32
N LYS A 273 24.18 0.02 1.78
CA LYS A 273 25.06 -1.09 1.43
C LYS A 273 24.56 -2.47 1.88
N GLN A 274 23.64 -2.51 2.86
CA GLN A 274 23.04 -3.75 3.35
C GLN A 274 21.69 -4.08 2.71
N LEU A 275 21.07 -3.14 1.97
CA LEU A 275 19.79 -3.30 1.30
C LEU A 275 19.91 -4.18 0.04
N VAL A 276 20.30 -5.43 0.25
CA VAL A 276 20.51 -6.45 -0.77
C VAL A 276 19.58 -7.63 -0.46
N LEU A 277 18.73 -8.03 -1.39
CA LEU A 277 17.77 -9.12 -1.16
C LEU A 277 18.48 -10.42 -0.74
N GLY A 278 17.95 -11.08 0.29
CA GLY A 278 18.53 -12.29 0.90
C GLY A 278 19.67 -12.02 1.89
N ASN A 279 20.18 -10.79 1.99
CA ASN A 279 21.13 -10.42 3.03
C ASN A 279 20.38 -10.06 4.32
N LYS A 280 20.66 -10.81 5.39
CA LYS A 280 20.13 -10.47 6.72
C LYS A 280 20.73 -9.14 7.20
N PHE A 281 19.88 -8.13 7.33
CA PHE A 281 20.25 -6.80 7.78
C PHE A 281 20.83 -6.85 9.19
N LYS A 282 21.97 -6.17 9.38
CA LYS A 282 22.59 -5.97 10.68
C LYS A 282 22.38 -4.53 11.08
N GLU A 283 21.70 -4.32 12.19
CA GLU A 283 21.48 -2.99 12.72
C GLU A 283 22.79 -2.26 12.93
N VAL A 284 22.91 -1.09 12.32
CA VAL A 284 24.11 -0.26 12.34
C VAL A 284 24.33 0.41 13.70
N SER A 285 23.25 0.72 14.42
CA SER A 285 23.24 1.17 15.83
C SER A 285 21.79 1.27 16.33
N LYS A 286 21.49 0.81 17.55
CA LYS A 286 20.21 1.14 18.23
C LYS A 286 20.35 2.46 18.94
N PHE A 287 19.82 3.53 18.35
CA PHE A 287 19.74 4.82 19.03
C PHE A 287 18.61 4.78 20.07
N PRO A 288 18.82 5.33 21.28
CA PRO A 288 17.79 5.32 22.31
C PRO A 288 16.58 6.14 21.84
N PRO A 289 15.34 5.66 22.08
CA PRO A 289 14.15 6.42 21.74
C PRO A 289 13.94 7.57 22.73
N ILE A 290 13.26 8.61 22.27
CA ILE A 290 12.60 9.60 23.13
C ILE A 290 11.11 9.37 23.03
N THR A 291 10.42 9.25 24.17
CA THR A 291 8.97 9.08 24.21
C THR A 291 8.29 10.34 24.73
N ARG A 292 7.13 10.65 24.16
CA ARG A 292 6.22 11.71 24.61
C ARG A 292 4.81 11.19 24.55
N ASP A 293 4.06 11.38 25.62
CA ASP A 293 2.64 11.06 25.65
C ASP A 293 1.85 12.36 25.44
N ILE A 294 0.75 12.28 24.71
CA ILE A 294 -0.20 13.37 24.52
C ILE A 294 -1.60 12.87 24.86
N SER A 295 -2.28 13.60 25.73
CA SER A 295 -3.70 13.39 26.02
C SER A 295 -4.51 14.56 25.49
N PHE A 296 -5.63 14.29 24.85
CA PHE A 296 -6.52 15.34 24.39
C PHE A 296 -7.97 14.88 24.28
N VAL A 297 -8.88 15.84 24.42
CA VAL A 297 -10.33 15.62 24.26
C VAL A 297 -10.79 16.22 22.93
N VAL A 298 -11.52 15.43 22.14
CA VAL A 298 -12.03 15.78 20.81
C VAL A 298 -13.48 15.33 20.64
N GLY A 299 -14.15 15.86 19.61
CA GLY A 299 -15.49 15.40 19.24
C GLY A 299 -15.50 13.97 18.69
N LYS A 300 -16.63 13.26 18.81
CA LYS A 300 -16.79 11.88 18.32
C LYS A 300 -16.64 11.69 16.80
N SER A 301 -16.67 12.77 16.03
CA SER A 301 -16.37 12.76 14.59
C SER A 301 -14.86 12.66 14.28
N PHE A 302 -13.99 12.62 15.30
CA PHE A 302 -12.56 12.46 15.15
C PHE A 302 -12.21 11.12 14.48
N ILE A 303 -11.33 11.18 13.49
CA ILE A 303 -10.83 10.02 12.75
C ILE A 303 -9.38 9.80 13.17
N PRO A 304 -9.06 8.69 13.88
CA PRO A 304 -7.70 8.41 14.36
C PRO A 304 -6.62 8.48 13.29
N ASN A 305 -6.90 7.97 12.08
CA ASN A 305 -5.91 7.98 11.01
C ASN A 305 -5.51 9.39 10.54
N ASN A 306 -6.41 10.38 10.65
CA ASN A 306 -6.04 11.77 10.38
C ASN A 306 -5.03 12.31 11.40
N TYR A 307 -5.00 11.75 12.61
CA TYR A 307 -4.05 12.12 13.64
C TYR A 307 -2.65 11.55 13.41
N PHE A 308 -2.59 10.30 12.93
CA PHE A 308 -1.36 9.70 12.45
C PHE A 308 -0.77 10.54 11.30
N ASP A 309 -1.60 10.93 10.34
CA ASP A 309 -1.25 11.86 9.28
C ASP A 309 -0.62 13.16 9.80
N LEU A 310 -1.23 13.80 10.80
CA LEU A 310 -0.67 15.01 11.43
C LEU A 310 0.71 14.74 12.03
N ILE A 311 0.86 13.64 12.78
CA ILE A 311 2.13 13.31 13.43
C ILE A 311 3.22 13.01 12.38
N ARG A 312 2.88 12.30 11.29
CA ARG A 312 3.82 12.08 10.16
C ARG A 312 4.18 13.39 9.47
N ASP A 313 3.23 14.30 9.26
CA ASP A 313 3.48 15.60 8.61
C ASP A 313 4.49 16.45 9.40
N ILE A 314 4.45 16.39 10.73
CA ILE A 314 5.29 17.21 11.59
C ILE A 314 6.60 16.51 11.96
N GLY A 315 6.54 15.24 12.34
CA GLY A 315 7.67 14.48 12.84
C GLY A 315 8.45 13.70 11.78
N GLY A 316 7.84 13.44 10.61
CA GLY A 316 8.47 12.74 9.49
C GLY A 316 9.09 11.39 9.89
N ASP A 317 10.31 11.15 9.40
CA ASP A 317 11.05 9.92 9.64
C ASP A 317 11.60 9.79 11.07
N LEU A 318 11.50 10.83 11.90
CA LEU A 318 11.90 10.76 13.31
C LEU A 318 10.87 10.02 14.15
N VAL A 319 9.62 9.95 13.71
CA VAL A 319 8.56 9.20 14.38
C VAL A 319 8.68 7.73 13.98
N GLU A 320 9.04 6.91 14.94
CA GLU A 320 9.10 5.45 14.79
C GLU A 320 7.72 4.83 14.91
N GLU A 321 6.97 5.25 15.91
CA GLU A 321 5.73 4.58 16.28
C GLU A 321 4.79 5.57 16.99
N VAL A 322 3.48 5.40 16.78
CA VAL A 322 2.44 6.07 17.56
C VAL A 322 1.47 5.03 18.09
N GLN A 323 1.44 4.87 19.42
CA GLN A 323 0.59 3.89 20.09
C GLN A 323 -0.60 4.58 20.73
N LEU A 324 -1.81 4.04 20.51
CA LEU A 324 -2.98 4.41 21.31
C LEU A 324 -2.87 3.74 22.68
N LEU A 325 -2.64 4.54 23.73
CA LEU A 325 -2.54 4.05 25.11
C LEU A 325 -3.91 3.91 25.78
N ASP A 326 -4.79 4.89 25.54
CA ASP A 326 -6.10 4.93 26.17
C ASP A 326 -7.13 5.66 25.30
N LYS A 327 -8.38 5.18 25.35
CA LYS A 327 -9.55 5.83 24.77
C LYS A 327 -10.66 5.81 25.81
N TYR A 328 -11.09 6.99 26.24
CA TYR A 328 -12.03 7.12 27.35
C TYR A 328 -13.19 8.04 27.02
N GLU A 329 -14.42 7.54 27.22
CA GLU A 329 -15.66 8.32 27.10
C GLU A 329 -16.27 8.54 28.48
N ASN A 330 -16.57 9.80 28.80
CA ASN A 330 -17.24 10.15 30.05
C ASN A 330 -18.07 11.43 29.84
N ALA A 331 -19.39 11.25 29.78
CA ALA A 331 -20.32 12.34 29.51
C ALA A 331 -20.31 13.40 30.62
N ASP A 332 -20.13 13.02 31.88
CA ASP A 332 -20.10 13.95 33.01
C ASP A 332 -18.82 14.81 33.00
N LYS A 333 -17.70 14.27 32.53
CA LYS A 333 -16.41 14.97 32.50
C LYS A 333 -16.19 15.81 31.25
N PHE A 334 -16.62 15.32 30.08
CA PHE A 334 -16.27 15.92 28.78
C PHE A 334 -17.49 16.34 27.95
N GLY A 335 -18.70 15.93 28.35
CA GLY A 335 -19.91 16.01 27.55
C GLY A 335 -20.16 14.74 26.73
N PRO A 336 -21.41 14.47 26.32
CA PRO A 336 -21.80 13.21 25.65
C PRO A 336 -21.19 13.03 24.26
N ASP A 337 -20.82 14.14 23.60
CA ASP A 337 -20.32 14.18 22.22
C ASP A 337 -18.79 14.22 22.12
N LYS A 338 -18.09 14.06 23.25
CA LYS A 338 -16.63 14.09 23.32
C LYS A 338 -16.04 12.76 23.75
N VAL A 339 -14.80 12.54 23.35
CA VAL A 339 -13.99 11.39 23.70
C VAL A 339 -12.56 11.86 23.98
N SER A 340 -11.92 11.25 24.98
CA SER A 340 -10.52 11.48 25.31
C SER A 340 -9.66 10.41 24.66
N TYR A 341 -8.55 10.81 24.06
CA TYR A 341 -7.52 9.93 23.54
C TYR A 341 -6.19 10.23 24.22
N THR A 342 -5.42 9.18 24.48
CA THR A 342 -4.03 9.26 24.92
C THR A 342 -3.16 8.49 23.96
N TYR A 343 -2.23 9.18 23.29
CA TYR A 343 -1.27 8.58 22.39
C TYR A 343 0.15 8.68 22.95
N ARG A 344 0.96 7.65 22.72
CA ARG A 344 2.41 7.68 22.91
C ARG A 344 3.08 7.82 21.56
N ILE A 345 3.92 8.85 21.43
CA ILE A 345 4.76 9.07 20.26
C ILE A 345 6.18 8.64 20.61
N VAL A 346 6.71 7.69 19.84
CA VAL A 346 8.08 7.19 19.96
C VAL A 346 8.92 7.84 18.88
N TYR A 347 9.88 8.66 19.29
CA TYR A 347 10.87 9.27 18.41
C TYR A 347 12.15 8.45 18.41
N ARG A 348 12.57 7.99 17.23
CA ARG A 348 13.87 7.34 17.03
C ARG A 348 14.34 7.56 15.59
N SER A 349 15.54 8.12 15.45
CA SER A 349 16.25 8.18 14.18
C SER A 349 17.01 6.87 13.94
N ASN A 350 17.04 6.43 12.69
CA ASN A 350 17.86 5.29 12.24
C ASN A 350 19.35 5.64 12.07
N GLU A 351 19.71 6.92 12.21
CA GLU A 351 21.03 7.43 11.78
C GLU A 351 21.84 8.01 12.95
N ARG A 352 21.19 8.54 13.99
CA ARG A 352 21.82 9.20 15.14
C ARG A 352 20.96 9.19 16.41
N THR A 353 21.57 9.47 17.56
CA THR A 353 20.85 9.76 18.79
C THR A 353 20.12 11.11 18.67
N LEU A 354 18.87 11.14 19.12
CA LEU A 354 18.06 12.36 19.20
C LEU A 354 18.27 13.03 20.56
N THR A 355 18.26 14.36 20.59
CA THR A 355 18.26 15.11 21.84
C THR A 355 16.88 15.69 22.15
N THR A 356 16.64 15.99 23.42
CA THR A 356 15.39 16.60 23.88
C THR A 356 15.17 17.96 23.21
N GLU A 357 16.23 18.74 23.00
CA GLU A 357 16.18 20.07 22.38
C GLU A 357 15.73 20.02 20.92
N GLU A 358 15.96 18.89 20.23
CA GLU A 358 15.48 18.66 18.86
C GLU A 358 14.01 18.22 18.82
N ILE A 359 13.59 17.41 19.79
CA ILE A 359 12.25 16.81 19.82
C ILE A 359 11.20 17.73 20.44
N ASP A 360 11.56 18.54 21.43
CA ASP A 360 10.61 19.41 22.11
C ASP A 360 9.92 20.42 21.16
N PRO A 361 10.60 21.06 20.19
CA PRO A 361 9.94 21.91 19.20
C PRO A 361 8.96 21.14 18.30
N ILE A 362 9.30 19.89 17.93
CA ILE A 362 8.43 19.01 17.12
C ILE A 362 7.19 18.63 17.92
N GLN A 363 7.38 18.21 19.17
CA GLN A 363 6.29 17.85 20.07
C GLN A 363 5.37 19.05 20.34
N GLN A 364 5.95 20.24 20.56
CA GLN A 364 5.16 21.46 20.76
C GLN A 364 4.32 21.79 19.53
N ARG A 365 4.90 21.66 18.33
CA ARG A 365 4.15 21.85 17.08
C ARG A 365 3.02 20.83 16.91
N ILE A 366 3.24 19.58 17.34
CA ILE A 366 2.16 18.57 17.39
C ILE A 366 1.06 19.01 18.33
N TYR A 367 1.37 19.53 19.53
CA TYR A 367 0.34 20.06 20.44
C TYR A 367 -0.47 21.20 19.81
N ASP A 368 0.21 22.15 19.18
CA ASP A 368 -0.44 23.33 18.61
C ASP A 368 -1.32 22.96 17.42
N GLU A 369 -0.85 22.09 16.52
CA GLU A 369 -1.64 21.63 15.38
C GLU A 369 -2.73 20.63 15.79
N THR A 370 -2.55 19.87 16.88
CA THR A 370 -3.62 19.02 17.45
C THR A 370 -4.80 19.89 17.88
N LYS A 371 -4.54 21.00 18.58
CA LYS A 371 -5.58 21.98 18.97
C LYS A 371 -6.24 22.60 17.74
N LYS A 372 -5.42 23.03 16.78
CA LYS A 372 -5.87 23.81 15.62
C LYS A 372 -6.66 22.99 14.61
N GLN A 373 -6.18 21.80 14.24
CA GLN A 373 -6.80 20.99 13.18
C GLN A 373 -7.98 20.15 13.68
N PHE A 374 -7.95 19.71 14.94
CA PHE A 374 -8.98 18.84 15.50
C PHE A 374 -9.89 19.51 16.51
N SER A 375 -9.73 20.83 16.73
CA SER A 375 -10.43 21.56 17.81
C SER A 375 -10.26 20.87 19.16
N ALA A 376 -9.08 20.27 19.37
CA ALA A 376 -8.80 19.41 20.52
C ALA A 376 -8.45 20.24 21.76
N GLU A 377 -8.88 19.76 22.92
CA GLU A 377 -8.44 20.27 24.22
C GLU A 377 -7.30 19.38 24.73
N VAL A 378 -6.06 19.77 24.45
CA VAL A 378 -4.85 19.07 24.91
C VAL A 378 -4.68 19.24 26.43
N ARG A 379 -4.30 18.16 27.11
CA ARG A 379 -4.24 18.04 28.57
C ARG A 379 -2.88 17.62 29.08
#